data_AF-A0A1A3CKJ9-F1
#
_entry.id   AF-A0A1A3CKJ9-F1
#
_cell.length_a   1.000
_cell.length_b   1.000
_cell.length_c   1.000
_cell.angle_alpha   90.00
_cell.angle_beta   90.00
_cell.angle_gamma   90.00
#
_symmetry.space_group_name_H-M   'P 1'
#
loop_
_entity.id
_entity.type
_entity.pdbx_description
1 polymer ?
#
loop_
_entity_poly.entity_id
_entity_poly.type
_entity_poly.pdbx_seq_one_letter_code
_entity_poly.pdbx_strand_id
1 'polypeptide(L)'
;MAASKIGITEPLADHDVPIEPPDELPIDDVWFRVLAGKTDADAQNAAFVFTAHDVAAVAIRLRAPTTDVEDAWTNLSTAWRDATGGDQLIGALGAVHLFTGVGDQPATVLAARAGGTVRKLQADHAGSGLELSAVVEPGIALWDRESSWGRSVVALTDDSNATVLSEWCWLTGENDDAGPLVRYFVHASKLRFEVNVFQRGISELREQERRLDDDLAEMFALHQQFETEAASASELIDAQSRLGRAQGEAAGLLISITRLRDLHQTVEIAAHNLREYQPTDVDTALSNTSPFARELGLADWLLHRVDHEIAYLESCRERVAEAQKLTDLRLQQISAAHGRTANLLAVLQTSLLGALLGAFSVSNTLGGKFDVPTSVRAAVMALVASIALLLPTLALRWAHRYAWPELLAVAAVGGVVGWLCAVVASSQAPVWMIVISAALGATSLAGIAHLKNGRPRRAR
;
A
#
# COMPACT_ATOMS: atom_id res chain seq x y z
N MET A 1 0.95 -39.95 -6.66
CA MET A 1 1.94 -40.46 -7.65
C MET A 1 3.23 -40.94 -6.98
N ALA A 2 3.93 -40.12 -6.17
CA ALA A 2 5.17 -40.53 -5.49
C ALA A 2 4.98 -41.72 -4.52
N ALA A 3 3.97 -41.69 -3.64
CA ALA A 3 3.65 -42.79 -2.72
C ALA A 3 3.43 -44.14 -3.45
N SER A 4 2.80 -44.11 -4.62
CA SER A 4 2.57 -45.32 -5.43
C SER A 4 3.86 -45.88 -6.05
N LYS A 5 4.88 -45.05 -6.32
CA LYS A 5 6.19 -45.53 -6.82
C LYS A 5 6.96 -46.34 -5.78
N ILE A 6 6.65 -46.16 -4.50
CA ILE A 6 7.25 -46.88 -3.36
C ILE A 6 6.32 -47.94 -2.78
N GLY A 7 5.32 -48.38 -3.55
CA GLY A 7 4.46 -49.52 -3.20
C GLY A 7 3.26 -49.19 -2.30
N ILE A 8 2.98 -47.92 -2.02
CA ILE A 8 1.81 -47.50 -1.23
C ILE A 8 0.61 -47.35 -2.17
N THR A 9 -0.12 -48.44 -2.39
CA THR A 9 -1.21 -48.55 -3.37
C THR A 9 -2.53 -49.10 -2.82
N GLU A 10 -2.51 -49.79 -1.68
CA GLU A 10 -3.68 -50.44 -1.08
C GLU A 10 -4.52 -49.45 -0.26
N PRO A 11 -5.83 -49.70 -0.06
CA PRO A 11 -6.66 -48.89 0.83
C PRO A 11 -6.20 -49.01 2.29
N LEU A 12 -6.29 -47.90 3.02
CA LEU A 12 -5.98 -47.85 4.44
C LEU A 12 -7.13 -48.48 5.25
N ALA A 13 -7.04 -49.77 5.56
CA ALA A 13 -8.16 -50.58 6.06
C ALA A 13 -8.81 -50.10 7.38
N ASP A 14 -8.04 -49.42 8.24
CA ASP A 14 -8.50 -48.99 9.56
C ASP A 14 -9.25 -47.64 9.55
N HIS A 15 -9.30 -46.95 8.41
CA HIS A 15 -9.99 -45.67 8.26
C HIS A 15 -10.99 -45.75 7.09
N ASP A 16 -12.24 -45.33 7.31
CA ASP A 16 -13.28 -45.28 6.27
C ASP A 16 -13.06 -44.07 5.34
N VAL A 17 -11.90 -44.04 4.68
CA VAL A 17 -11.43 -42.93 3.84
C VAL A 17 -11.14 -43.43 2.43
N PRO A 18 -11.39 -42.60 1.40
CA PRO A 18 -11.13 -43.00 0.02
C PRO A 18 -9.63 -43.14 -0.26
N ILE A 19 -9.30 -43.91 -1.30
CA ILE A 19 -7.91 -44.09 -1.76
C ILE A 19 -7.38 -42.81 -2.41
N GLU A 20 -8.23 -42.09 -3.14
CA GLU A 20 -7.85 -40.90 -3.88
C GLU A 20 -8.40 -39.64 -3.21
N PRO A 21 -7.60 -38.56 -3.15
CA PRO A 21 -8.09 -37.29 -2.63
C PRO A 21 -9.22 -36.76 -3.52
N PRO A 22 -10.17 -35.99 -2.96
CA PRO A 22 -11.23 -35.38 -3.75
C PRO A 22 -10.65 -34.35 -4.73
N ASP A 23 -11.31 -34.17 -5.87
CA ASP A 23 -10.94 -33.17 -6.89
C ASP A 23 -11.02 -31.73 -6.33
N GLU A 24 -11.94 -31.50 -5.40
CA GLU A 24 -12.13 -30.23 -4.71
C GLU A 24 -11.94 -30.41 -3.20
N LEU A 25 -11.18 -29.52 -2.58
CA LEU A 25 -11.00 -29.53 -1.13
C LEU A 25 -12.30 -29.06 -0.44
N PRO A 26 -12.69 -29.68 0.68
CA PRO A 26 -13.87 -29.24 1.43
C PRO A 26 -13.67 -27.82 1.95
N ILE A 27 -14.75 -27.03 1.89
CA ILE A 27 -14.81 -25.64 2.39
C ILE A 27 -15.72 -25.63 3.63
N ASP A 28 -15.28 -26.27 4.70
CA ASP A 28 -15.97 -26.26 5.99
C ASP A 28 -15.01 -25.89 7.13
N ASP A 29 -15.56 -25.55 8.29
CA ASP A 29 -14.80 -25.13 9.48
C ASP A 29 -14.28 -26.33 10.30
N VAL A 30 -14.20 -27.52 9.70
CA VAL A 30 -13.69 -28.68 10.42
C VAL A 30 -12.18 -28.56 10.55
N TRP A 31 -11.72 -28.51 11.80
CA TRP A 31 -10.31 -28.36 12.12
C TRP A 31 -9.42 -29.43 11.46
N PHE A 32 -9.78 -30.71 11.54
CA PHE A 32 -8.98 -31.79 10.99
C PHE A 32 -9.87 -32.79 10.27
N ARG A 33 -9.48 -33.18 9.06
CA ARG A 33 -10.16 -34.24 8.31
C ARG A 33 -9.16 -34.99 7.44
N VAL A 34 -9.11 -36.31 7.59
CA VAL A 34 -8.46 -37.17 6.61
C VAL A 34 -9.32 -37.23 5.36
N LEU A 35 -8.75 -36.82 4.22
CA LEU A 35 -9.42 -36.80 2.93
C LEU A 35 -9.21 -38.08 2.15
N ALA A 36 -8.03 -38.68 2.25
CA ALA A 36 -7.70 -39.93 1.58
C ALA A 36 -6.53 -40.65 2.26
N GLY A 37 -6.47 -41.97 2.13
CA GLY A 37 -5.44 -42.80 2.74
C GLY A 37 -5.04 -44.00 1.87
N LYS A 38 -3.74 -44.31 1.84
CA LYS A 38 -3.18 -45.49 1.20
C LYS A 38 -2.16 -46.17 2.10
N THR A 39 -1.99 -47.46 1.91
CA THR A 39 -0.97 -48.27 2.58
C THR A 39 -0.28 -49.23 1.60
N ASP A 40 0.79 -49.88 2.02
CA ASP A 40 1.39 -50.99 1.28
C ASP A 40 0.75 -52.33 1.66
N ALA A 41 1.11 -53.41 0.96
CA ALA A 41 0.51 -54.73 1.17
C ALA A 41 0.65 -55.26 2.61
N ASP A 42 1.70 -54.85 3.32
CA ASP A 42 2.02 -55.29 4.69
C ASP A 42 1.59 -54.29 5.78
N ALA A 43 0.87 -53.22 5.39
CA ALA A 43 0.43 -52.12 6.24
C ALA A 43 1.55 -51.42 7.06
N GLN A 44 2.80 -51.51 6.60
CA GLN A 44 3.96 -50.91 7.27
C GLN A 44 4.18 -49.46 6.82
N ASN A 45 4.00 -49.21 5.52
CA ASN A 45 4.10 -47.89 4.93
C ASN A 45 2.70 -47.33 4.69
N ALA A 46 2.51 -46.06 5.01
CA ALA A 46 1.22 -45.40 4.87
C ALA A 46 1.38 -43.98 4.39
N ALA A 47 0.40 -43.50 3.63
CA ALA A 47 0.30 -42.12 3.20
C ALA A 47 -1.13 -41.65 3.37
N PHE A 48 -1.34 -40.46 3.90
CA PHE A 48 -2.66 -39.85 3.95
C PHE A 48 -2.61 -38.37 3.56
N VAL A 49 -3.71 -37.93 2.97
CA VAL A 49 -3.98 -36.53 2.65
C VAL A 49 -5.00 -36.04 3.67
N PHE A 50 -4.77 -34.88 4.25
CA PHE A 50 -5.67 -34.29 5.23
C PHE A 50 -5.79 -32.78 5.05
N THR A 51 -6.88 -32.23 5.55
CA THR A 51 -7.02 -30.80 5.79
C THR A 51 -6.88 -30.53 7.28
N ALA A 52 -6.08 -29.51 7.60
CA ALA A 52 -5.97 -28.92 8.92
C ALA A 52 -6.37 -27.45 8.81
N HIS A 53 -7.63 -27.15 9.10
CA HIS A 53 -8.25 -25.84 8.90
C HIS A 53 -8.12 -25.38 7.44
N ASP A 54 -7.28 -24.37 7.18
CA ASP A 54 -7.05 -23.77 5.86
C ASP A 54 -5.81 -24.34 5.14
N VAL A 55 -5.23 -25.43 5.65
CA VAL A 55 -4.06 -26.09 5.08
C VAL A 55 -4.41 -27.49 4.61
N ALA A 56 -4.07 -27.81 3.35
CA ALA A 56 -4.02 -29.19 2.88
C ALA A 56 -2.59 -29.73 3.03
N ALA A 57 -2.46 -30.93 3.57
CA ALA A 57 -1.18 -31.54 3.84
C ALA A 57 -1.17 -33.03 3.46
N VAL A 58 0.04 -33.52 3.23
CA VAL A 58 0.31 -34.94 2.93
C VAL A 58 1.28 -35.44 3.98
N ALA A 59 0.90 -36.50 4.68
CA ALA A 59 1.76 -37.18 5.64
C ALA A 59 2.09 -38.58 5.10
N ILE A 60 3.36 -38.95 5.20
CA ILE A 60 3.87 -40.23 4.70
C ILE A 60 4.74 -40.84 5.77
N ARG A 61 4.42 -42.07 6.15
CA ARG A 61 5.20 -42.88 7.08
C ARG A 61 5.86 -43.99 6.31
N LEU A 62 7.18 -44.02 6.39
CA LEU A 62 8.00 -45.09 5.87
C LEU A 62 8.65 -45.83 7.03
N ARG A 63 8.58 -47.16 7.01
CA ARG A 63 9.17 -48.02 8.04
C ARG A 63 10.24 -48.89 7.40
N ALA A 64 11.40 -48.96 8.05
CA ALA A 64 12.48 -49.82 7.60
C ALA A 64 12.12 -51.30 7.85
N PRO A 65 12.55 -52.23 6.98
CA PRO A 65 12.46 -53.66 7.27
C PRO A 65 13.21 -53.97 8.58
N THR A 66 12.65 -54.85 9.41
CA THR A 66 13.24 -55.25 10.71
C THR A 66 14.62 -55.90 10.60
N THR A 67 15.06 -56.26 9.39
CA THR A 67 16.31 -57.00 9.12
C THR A 67 17.49 -56.12 8.71
N ASP A 68 17.28 -54.83 8.42
CA ASP A 68 18.34 -53.93 7.91
C ASP A 68 18.29 -52.58 8.63
N VAL A 69 18.88 -52.54 9.83
CA VAL A 69 18.81 -51.39 10.75
C VAL A 69 19.96 -50.40 10.49
N GLU A 70 21.08 -50.87 9.94
CA GLU A 70 22.23 -50.03 9.60
C GLU A 70 21.89 -49.24 8.33
N ASP A 71 22.05 -47.90 8.35
CA ASP A 71 21.69 -46.98 7.25
C ASP A 71 20.20 -46.93 6.82
N ALA A 72 19.30 -47.54 7.59
CA ALA A 72 17.86 -47.57 7.33
C ALA A 72 17.24 -46.21 6.99
N TRP A 73 17.51 -45.17 7.79
CA TRP A 73 16.99 -43.82 7.55
C TRP A 73 17.51 -43.20 6.24
N THR A 74 18.78 -43.42 5.91
CA THR A 74 19.40 -42.92 4.68
C THR A 74 18.79 -43.58 3.45
N ASN A 75 18.56 -44.89 3.51
CA ASN A 75 17.93 -45.65 2.44
C ASN A 75 16.48 -45.21 2.21
N LEU A 76 15.70 -45.04 3.28
CA LEU A 76 14.31 -44.55 3.19
C LEU A 76 14.24 -43.11 2.64
N SER A 77 15.11 -42.22 3.12
CA SER A 77 15.20 -40.84 2.62
C SER A 77 15.54 -40.79 1.14
N THR A 78 16.50 -41.62 0.70
CA THR A 78 16.91 -41.71 -0.71
C THR A 78 15.77 -42.25 -1.57
N ALA A 79 15.12 -43.33 -1.15
CA ALA A 79 13.97 -43.89 -1.86
C ALA A 79 12.83 -42.88 -2.01
N TRP A 80 12.55 -42.08 -0.97
CA TRP A 80 11.55 -41.02 -1.04
C TRP A 80 11.95 -39.92 -2.03
N ARG A 81 13.20 -39.46 -1.98
CA ARG A 81 13.72 -38.42 -2.89
C ARG A 81 13.68 -38.87 -4.35
N ASP A 82 14.00 -40.12 -4.62
CA ASP A 82 13.93 -40.71 -5.97
C ASP A 82 12.47 -40.81 -6.45
N ALA A 83 11.54 -41.15 -5.54
CA ALA A 83 10.12 -41.22 -5.86
C ALA A 83 9.52 -39.86 -6.21
N THR A 84 9.90 -38.80 -5.48
CA THR A 84 9.47 -37.42 -5.75
C THR A 84 10.17 -36.80 -6.96
N GLY A 85 11.22 -37.44 -7.50
CA GLY A 85 11.94 -36.98 -8.68
C GLY A 85 13.01 -35.92 -8.38
N GLY A 86 13.49 -35.84 -7.13
CA GLY A 86 14.54 -34.90 -6.72
C GLY A 86 14.15 -33.42 -6.68
N ASP A 87 12.97 -33.07 -7.18
CA ASP A 87 12.51 -31.69 -7.27
C ASP A 87 11.96 -31.17 -5.92
N GLN A 88 12.25 -29.89 -5.69
CA GLN A 88 11.69 -29.08 -4.61
C GLN A 88 10.17 -29.20 -4.65
N LEU A 89 9.53 -29.27 -3.48
CA LEU A 89 8.07 -29.26 -3.34
C LEU A 89 7.52 -27.86 -3.71
N ILE A 90 7.60 -27.52 -5.00
CA ILE A 90 7.21 -26.20 -5.55
C ILE A 90 5.73 -25.99 -5.24
N GLY A 91 5.43 -24.91 -4.53
CA GLY A 91 4.08 -24.56 -4.11
C GLY A 91 3.67 -25.13 -2.74
N ALA A 92 4.48 -25.98 -2.10
CA ALA A 92 4.24 -26.36 -0.71
C ALA A 92 4.57 -25.21 0.25
N LEU A 93 3.75 -25.05 1.30
CA LEU A 93 3.98 -24.08 2.38
C LEU A 93 5.26 -24.41 3.17
N GLY A 94 5.54 -25.70 3.32
CA GLY A 94 6.70 -26.22 4.01
C GLY A 94 6.76 -27.74 3.93
N ALA A 95 7.89 -28.30 4.33
CA ALA A 95 8.12 -29.74 4.38
C ALA A 95 8.91 -30.11 5.63
N VAL A 96 8.50 -31.17 6.31
CA VAL A 96 9.20 -31.68 7.49
C VAL A 96 9.51 -33.16 7.27
N HIS A 97 10.79 -33.50 7.36
CA HIS A 97 11.27 -34.87 7.36
C HIS A 97 11.57 -35.27 8.78
N LEU A 98 10.78 -36.18 9.32
CA LEU A 98 10.88 -36.62 10.69
C LEU A 98 11.43 -38.05 10.75
N PHE A 99 12.63 -38.19 11.31
CA PHE A 99 13.27 -39.47 11.55
C PHE A 99 13.01 -39.89 12.99
N THR A 100 12.30 -41.00 13.19
CA THR A 100 11.98 -41.51 14.52
C THR A 100 12.79 -42.75 14.85
N GLY A 101 13.12 -42.94 16.13
CA GLY A 101 13.83 -44.11 16.62
C GLY A 101 13.56 -44.39 18.10
N VAL A 102 13.70 -45.66 18.47
CA VAL A 102 13.54 -46.15 19.84
C VAL A 102 14.87 -46.77 20.29
N GLY A 103 15.35 -46.35 21.46
CA GLY A 103 16.57 -46.85 22.08
C GLY A 103 16.32 -47.54 23.41
N ASP A 104 17.36 -48.16 23.95
CA ASP A 104 17.38 -48.85 25.25
C ASP A 104 17.74 -47.92 26.43
N GLN A 105 18.02 -46.65 26.15
CA GLN A 105 18.48 -45.66 27.13
C GLN A 105 17.49 -44.50 27.27
N PRO A 106 17.46 -43.81 28.42
CA PRO A 106 16.66 -42.60 28.59
C PRO A 106 17.01 -41.50 27.58
N ALA A 107 16.03 -40.67 27.23
CA ALA A 107 16.19 -39.60 26.23
C ALA A 107 17.36 -38.64 26.52
N THR A 108 17.64 -38.31 27.78
CA THR A 108 18.80 -37.46 28.14
C THR A 108 20.14 -38.08 27.76
N VAL A 109 20.27 -39.41 27.87
CA VAL A 109 21.47 -40.15 27.48
C VAL A 109 21.54 -40.30 25.96
N LEU A 110 20.40 -40.57 25.31
CA LEU A 110 20.30 -40.61 23.86
C LEU A 110 20.69 -39.26 23.24
N ALA A 111 20.22 -38.16 23.81
CA ALA A 111 20.55 -36.80 23.39
C ALA A 111 22.07 -36.57 23.37
N ALA A 112 22.79 -37.02 24.40
CA ALA A 112 24.24 -36.84 24.50
C ALA A 112 25.02 -37.77 23.56
N ARG A 113 24.57 -39.02 23.38
CA ARG A 113 25.31 -40.04 22.62
C ARG A 113 25.04 -40.01 21.12
N ALA A 114 23.80 -39.76 20.71
CA ALA A 114 23.37 -39.85 19.32
C ALA A 114 23.75 -38.62 18.49
N GLY A 115 24.17 -37.50 19.11
CA GLY A 115 24.39 -36.23 18.43
C GLY A 115 25.32 -36.29 17.21
N GLY A 116 26.38 -37.12 17.25
CA GLY A 116 27.27 -37.31 16.10
C GLY A 116 26.58 -37.98 14.91
N THR A 117 25.82 -39.03 15.16
CA THR A 117 25.05 -39.77 14.14
C THR A 117 23.92 -38.91 13.57
N VAL A 118 23.18 -38.22 14.45
CA VAL A 118 22.09 -37.32 14.07
C VAL A 118 22.61 -36.18 13.19
N ARG A 119 23.73 -35.57 13.56
CA ARG A 119 24.36 -34.49 12.80
C ARG A 119 24.74 -34.94 11.40
N LYS A 120 25.27 -36.16 11.25
CA LYS A 120 25.63 -36.76 9.96
C LYS A 120 24.37 -36.97 9.11
N LEU A 121 23.34 -37.64 9.65
CA LEU A 121 22.07 -37.87 8.95
C LEU A 121 21.43 -36.57 8.46
N GLN A 122 21.31 -35.58 9.35
CA GLN A 122 20.75 -34.28 8.99
C GLN A 122 21.64 -33.53 7.99
N ALA A 123 22.96 -33.75 7.96
CA ALA A 123 23.85 -33.10 7.00
C ALA A 123 23.68 -33.71 5.62
N ASP A 124 23.59 -35.05 5.57
CA ASP A 124 23.36 -35.79 4.34
C ASP A 124 21.97 -35.47 3.74
N HIS A 125 20.97 -35.18 4.59
CA HIS A 125 19.60 -34.86 4.14
C HIS A 125 19.32 -33.37 3.88
N ALA A 126 19.70 -32.50 4.81
CA ALA A 126 19.36 -31.08 4.81
C ALA A 126 20.54 -30.15 4.47
N GLY A 127 21.77 -30.69 4.37
CA GLY A 127 22.97 -29.91 4.14
C GLY A 127 23.44 -29.14 5.38
N SER A 128 24.06 -27.98 5.16
CA SER A 128 24.48 -27.07 6.23
C SER A 128 23.28 -26.29 6.77
N GLY A 129 23.09 -26.28 8.08
CA GLY A 129 22.01 -25.53 8.73
C GLY A 129 22.25 -25.33 10.22
N LEU A 130 21.46 -24.45 10.83
CA LEU A 130 21.45 -24.29 12.28
C LEU A 130 20.90 -25.57 12.91
N GLU A 131 21.68 -26.16 13.82
CA GLU A 131 21.31 -27.36 14.58
C GLU A 131 20.81 -26.93 15.96
N LEU A 132 19.60 -27.35 16.30
CA LEU A 132 18.99 -27.16 17.61
C LEU A 132 18.68 -28.52 18.22
N SER A 133 18.74 -28.63 19.54
CA SER A 133 18.43 -29.88 20.23
C SER A 133 17.74 -29.61 21.57
N ALA A 134 16.76 -30.44 21.92
CA ALA A 134 16.05 -30.39 23.19
C ALA A 134 15.72 -31.80 23.68
N VAL A 135 15.50 -31.93 24.99
CA VAL A 135 14.82 -33.09 25.58
C VAL A 135 13.48 -32.58 26.09
N VAL A 136 12.39 -33.22 25.71
CA VAL A 136 11.04 -32.77 26.03
C VAL A 136 10.23 -33.86 26.73
N GLU A 137 9.25 -33.47 27.54
CA GLU A 137 8.27 -34.40 28.11
C GLU A 137 7.46 -35.07 26.97
N PRO A 138 7.16 -36.38 27.06
CA PRO A 138 7.33 -37.29 28.20
C PRO A 138 8.72 -37.98 28.31
N GLY A 139 9.67 -37.65 27.44
CA GLY A 139 10.97 -38.32 27.38
C GLY A 139 11.44 -38.52 25.95
N ILE A 140 11.47 -37.44 25.17
CA ILE A 140 11.85 -37.48 23.75
C ILE A 140 13.03 -36.55 23.54
N ALA A 141 14.12 -37.07 22.98
CA ALA A 141 15.27 -36.30 22.52
C ALA A 141 15.01 -35.86 21.08
N LEU A 142 15.08 -34.55 20.84
CA LEU A 142 14.79 -33.92 19.57
C LEU A 142 16.00 -33.17 19.05
N TRP A 143 16.24 -33.29 17.75
CA TRP A 143 17.14 -32.44 17.00
C TRP A 143 16.41 -31.87 15.80
N ASP A 144 16.61 -30.60 15.54
CA ASP A 144 16.05 -29.91 14.39
C ASP A 144 17.17 -29.25 13.60
N ARG A 145 17.13 -29.46 12.28
CA ARG A 145 17.95 -28.75 11.33
C ARG A 145 17.08 -28.16 10.24
N GLU A 146 17.22 -26.86 10.04
CA GLU A 146 16.57 -26.17 8.95
C GLU A 146 17.35 -26.32 7.64
N SER A 147 16.61 -26.37 6.54
CA SER A 147 17.12 -26.33 5.17
C SER A 147 16.38 -25.26 4.37
N SER A 148 16.84 -24.97 3.14
CA SER A 148 16.22 -23.97 2.27
C SER A 148 14.79 -24.32 1.81
N TRP A 149 14.37 -25.57 1.91
CA TRP A 149 13.08 -26.06 1.39
C TRP A 149 12.25 -26.83 2.44
N GLY A 150 12.71 -26.88 3.70
CA GLY A 150 12.03 -27.61 4.77
C GLY A 150 12.88 -27.82 6.01
N ARG A 151 12.50 -28.77 6.86
CA ARG A 151 13.19 -29.13 8.09
C ARG A 151 13.49 -30.62 8.15
N SER A 152 14.60 -30.95 8.79
CA SER A 152 15.00 -32.31 9.12
C SER A 152 15.00 -32.45 10.63
N VAL A 153 14.07 -33.23 11.15
CA VAL A 153 13.86 -33.44 12.57
C VAL A 153 14.20 -34.88 12.91
N VAL A 154 14.94 -35.10 13.99
CA VAL A 154 15.18 -36.43 14.54
C VAL A 154 14.57 -36.50 15.93
N ALA A 155 13.77 -37.53 16.19
CA ALA A 155 13.09 -37.76 17.45
C ALA A 155 13.43 -39.16 17.97
N LEU A 156 14.10 -39.23 19.12
CA LEU A 156 14.49 -40.49 19.76
C LEU A 156 13.85 -40.60 21.14
N THR A 157 13.41 -41.80 21.49
CA THR A 157 12.83 -42.09 22.81
C THR A 157 13.29 -43.45 23.32
N ASP A 158 12.97 -43.77 24.56
CA ASP A 158 13.18 -45.09 25.14
C ASP A 158 11.97 -46.01 24.87
N ASP A 159 12.15 -47.33 25.07
CA ASP A 159 11.10 -48.32 24.81
C ASP A 159 9.78 -48.03 25.56
N SER A 160 9.88 -47.45 26.76
CA SER A 160 8.71 -47.10 27.59
C SER A 160 7.80 -46.03 26.96
N ASN A 161 8.35 -45.18 26.10
CA ASN A 161 7.65 -44.07 25.46
C ASN A 161 7.48 -44.27 23.93
N ALA A 162 7.82 -45.44 23.40
CA ALA A 162 7.77 -45.73 21.96
C ALA A 162 6.39 -45.50 21.33
N THR A 163 5.32 -45.94 22.01
CA THR A 163 3.93 -45.71 21.56
C THR A 163 3.60 -44.23 21.55
N VAL A 164 4.01 -43.50 22.60
CA VAL A 164 3.74 -42.06 22.72
C VAL A 164 4.43 -41.27 21.60
N LEU A 165 5.69 -41.62 21.29
CA LEU A 165 6.41 -41.01 20.16
C LEU A 165 5.67 -41.28 18.83
N SER A 166 5.18 -42.50 18.63
CA SER A 166 4.43 -42.86 17.43
C SER A 166 3.15 -42.03 17.28
N GLU A 167 2.36 -41.89 18.35
CA GLU A 167 1.12 -41.09 18.36
C GLU A 167 1.40 -39.59 18.17
N TRP A 168 2.51 -39.08 18.73
CA TRP A 168 2.92 -37.69 18.53
C TRP A 168 3.23 -37.36 17.07
N CYS A 169 3.88 -38.29 16.37
CA CYS A 169 4.42 -38.09 15.04
C CYS A 169 3.46 -38.53 13.92
N TRP A 170 2.28 -39.06 14.26
CA TRP A 170 1.33 -39.65 13.32
C TRP A 170 -0.11 -39.30 13.67
N LEU A 171 -1.08 -40.06 13.14
CA LEU A 171 -2.47 -40.01 13.56
C LEU A 171 -2.63 -40.65 14.95
N THR A 172 -3.49 -40.05 15.75
CA THR A 172 -3.94 -40.56 17.06
C THR A 172 -5.04 -41.59 16.84
N GLY A 173 -4.90 -42.75 17.46
CA GLY A 173 -5.77 -43.91 17.17
C GLY A 173 -7.21 -43.79 17.68
N GLU A 174 -7.51 -42.86 18.59
CA GLU A 174 -8.85 -42.75 19.19
C GLU A 174 -9.79 -41.80 18.45
N ASN A 175 -9.28 -40.83 17.68
CA ASN A 175 -10.07 -39.73 17.12
C ASN A 175 -9.80 -39.44 15.63
N ASP A 176 -9.02 -40.29 14.94
CA ASP A 176 -8.56 -40.03 13.57
C ASP A 176 -7.99 -38.62 13.42
N ASP A 177 -7.19 -38.20 14.39
CA ASP A 177 -6.73 -36.82 14.53
C ASP A 177 -5.21 -36.72 14.46
N ALA A 178 -4.66 -35.61 13.99
CA ALA A 178 -3.22 -35.39 13.94
C ALA A 178 -2.60 -35.31 15.35
N GLY A 179 -1.50 -36.03 15.53
CA GLY A 179 -0.66 -35.97 16.72
C GLY A 179 -0.13 -34.55 17.00
N PRO A 180 0.18 -34.23 18.27
CA PRO A 180 0.64 -32.89 18.67
C PRO A 180 1.81 -32.34 17.84
N LEU A 181 2.79 -33.19 17.50
CA LEU A 181 3.95 -32.75 16.74
C LEU A 181 3.61 -32.45 15.27
N VAL A 182 2.69 -33.21 14.68
CA VAL A 182 2.16 -32.93 13.34
C VAL A 182 1.46 -31.57 13.32
N ARG A 183 0.58 -31.32 14.30
CA ARG A 183 -0.12 -30.03 14.45
C ARG A 183 0.85 -28.87 14.62
N TYR A 184 1.84 -29.04 15.49
CA TYR A 184 2.90 -28.06 15.70
C TYR A 184 3.59 -27.71 14.37
N PHE A 185 4.00 -28.71 13.58
CA PHE A 185 4.70 -28.46 12.31
C PHE A 185 3.81 -27.88 11.21
N VAL A 186 2.50 -28.16 11.21
CA VAL A 186 1.55 -27.48 10.32
C VAL A 186 1.54 -25.98 10.62
N HIS A 187 1.44 -25.57 11.89
CA HIS A 187 1.47 -24.16 12.25
C HIS A 187 2.82 -23.50 12.05
N ALA A 188 3.92 -24.21 12.33
CA ALA A 188 5.26 -23.69 12.07
C ALA A 188 5.51 -23.47 10.57
N SER A 189 4.95 -24.33 9.73
CA SER A 189 5.01 -24.18 8.26
C SER A 189 4.16 -23.01 7.78
N LYS A 190 2.93 -22.85 8.33
CA LYS A 190 2.09 -21.68 8.06
C LYS A 190 2.78 -20.38 8.44
N LEU A 191 3.36 -20.31 9.65
CA LEU A 191 4.11 -19.14 10.10
C LEU A 191 5.27 -18.80 9.15
N ARG A 192 6.07 -19.79 8.75
CA ARG A 192 7.16 -19.57 7.78
C ARG A 192 6.65 -19.10 6.41
N PHE A 193 5.51 -19.63 5.95
CA PHE A 193 4.88 -19.16 4.74
C PHE A 193 4.51 -17.67 4.85
N GLU A 194 3.88 -17.27 5.95
CA GLU A 194 3.52 -15.87 6.20
C GLU A 194 4.76 -14.95 6.26
N VAL A 195 5.84 -15.40 6.89
CA VAL A 195 7.14 -14.70 6.86
C VAL A 195 7.64 -14.49 5.43
N ASN A 196 7.55 -15.53 4.58
CA ASN A 196 7.99 -15.44 3.18
C ASN A 196 7.09 -14.50 2.36
N VAL A 197 5.77 -14.52 2.56
CA VAL A 197 4.82 -13.61 1.92
C VAL A 197 5.15 -12.17 2.30
N PHE A 198 5.34 -11.91 3.61
CA PHE A 198 5.73 -10.60 4.11
C PHE A 198 7.04 -10.12 3.49
N GLN A 199 8.10 -10.94 3.52
CA GLN A 199 9.42 -10.57 2.99
C GLN A 199 9.39 -10.26 1.48
N ARG A 200 8.57 -10.96 0.69
CA ARG A 200 8.42 -10.69 -0.74
C ARG A 200 7.68 -9.36 -0.98
N GLY A 201 6.60 -9.10 -0.25
CA GLY A 201 5.75 -7.91 -0.46
C GLY A 201 6.29 -6.61 0.13
N ILE A 202 7.12 -6.67 1.18
CA ILE A 202 7.47 -5.46 1.95
C ILE A 202 8.34 -4.47 1.19
N SER A 203 9.14 -4.93 0.23
CA SER A 203 10.04 -4.06 -0.54
C SER A 203 9.27 -3.09 -1.44
N GLU A 204 8.23 -3.57 -2.12
CA GLU A 204 7.34 -2.77 -2.96
C GLU A 204 6.55 -1.76 -2.12
N LEU A 205 6.08 -2.18 -0.94
CA LEU A 205 5.35 -1.33 -0.02
C LEU A 205 6.19 -0.16 0.50
N ARG A 206 7.43 -0.41 0.93
CA ARG A 206 8.35 0.66 1.37
C ARG A 206 8.79 1.58 0.24
N GLU A 207 8.84 1.08 -0.99
CA GLU A 207 9.11 1.92 -2.15
C GLU A 207 7.91 2.84 -2.46
N GLN A 208 6.68 2.34 -2.34
CA GLN A 208 5.48 3.17 -2.44
C GLN A 208 5.42 4.23 -1.34
N GLU A 209 5.70 3.86 -0.09
CA GLU A 209 5.79 4.79 1.04
C GLU A 209 6.82 5.89 0.78
N ARG A 210 8.06 5.53 0.40
CA ARG A 210 9.13 6.51 0.12
C ARG A 210 8.76 7.48 -0.99
N ARG A 211 8.18 6.99 -2.08
CA ARG A 211 7.72 7.85 -3.19
C ARG A 211 6.65 8.85 -2.73
N LEU A 212 5.68 8.39 -1.93
CA LEU A 212 4.66 9.27 -1.40
C LEU A 212 5.25 10.30 -0.43
N ASP A 213 6.18 9.90 0.43
CA ASP A 213 6.88 10.80 1.34
C ASP A 213 7.71 11.86 0.61
N ASP A 214 8.40 11.50 -0.46
CA ASP A 214 9.15 12.43 -1.30
C ASP A 214 8.21 13.45 -1.98
N ASP A 215 7.09 12.99 -2.54
CA ASP A 215 6.05 13.84 -3.14
C ASP A 215 5.45 14.81 -2.10
N LEU A 216 5.22 14.33 -0.88
CA LEU A 216 4.74 15.16 0.24
C LEU A 216 5.78 16.19 0.67
N ALA A 217 7.05 15.80 0.76
CA ALA A 217 8.14 16.70 1.13
C ALA A 217 8.28 17.85 0.11
N GLU A 218 8.20 17.54 -1.19
CA GLU A 218 8.19 18.55 -2.24
C GLU A 218 6.98 19.48 -2.13
N MET A 219 5.78 18.93 -1.88
CA MET A 219 4.58 19.73 -1.69
C MET A 219 4.64 20.64 -0.45
N PHE A 220 5.19 20.16 0.68
CA PHE A 220 5.39 21.01 1.85
C PHE A 220 6.41 22.12 1.59
N ALA A 221 7.47 21.84 0.82
CA ALA A 221 8.42 22.86 0.40
C ALA A 221 7.76 23.94 -0.48
N LEU A 222 6.88 23.54 -1.41
CA LEU A 222 6.06 24.47 -2.21
C LEU A 222 5.16 25.34 -1.32
N HIS A 223 4.48 24.74 -0.34
CA HIS A 223 3.66 25.49 0.62
C HIS A 223 4.47 26.48 1.45
N GLN A 224 5.69 26.13 1.83
CA GLN A 224 6.60 27.04 2.53
C GLN A 224 7.03 28.20 1.62
N GLN A 225 7.32 27.94 0.35
CA GLN A 225 7.63 28.99 -0.62
C GLN A 225 6.45 29.96 -0.78
N PHE A 226 5.21 29.46 -0.77
CA PHE A 226 4.00 30.27 -0.84
C PHE A 226 3.77 31.18 0.38
N GLU A 227 4.45 30.93 1.52
CA GLU A 227 4.42 31.84 2.65
C GLU A 227 5.30 33.06 2.43
N THR A 228 6.43 32.85 1.76
CA THR A 228 7.42 33.91 1.47
C THR A 228 7.08 34.68 0.20
N GLU A 229 6.50 34.01 -0.78
CA GLU A 229 6.23 34.53 -2.12
C GLU A 229 4.76 34.33 -2.47
N ALA A 230 4.17 35.29 -3.20
CA ALA A 230 2.78 35.15 -3.62
C ALA A 230 2.65 34.01 -4.65
N ALA A 231 2.02 32.91 -4.25
CA ALA A 231 1.74 31.76 -5.10
C ALA A 231 0.96 32.15 -6.36
N SER A 232 1.37 31.64 -7.52
CA SER A 232 0.57 31.77 -8.73
C SER A 232 -0.58 30.76 -8.73
N ALA A 233 -1.69 31.10 -9.40
CA ALA A 233 -2.83 30.19 -9.56
C ALA A 233 -2.44 28.87 -10.26
N SER A 234 -1.47 28.90 -11.18
CA SER A 234 -0.97 27.70 -11.86
C SER A 234 -0.21 26.76 -10.94
N GLU A 235 0.62 27.27 -10.03
CA GLU A 235 1.37 26.44 -9.07
C GLU A 235 0.44 25.77 -8.07
N LEU A 236 -0.66 26.43 -7.69
CA LEU A 236 -1.67 25.84 -6.80
C LEU A 236 -2.50 24.76 -7.48
N ILE A 237 -2.82 24.94 -8.76
CA ILE A 237 -3.49 23.90 -9.54
C ILE A 237 -2.56 22.68 -9.67
N ASP A 238 -1.25 22.89 -9.88
CA ASP A 238 -0.27 21.80 -9.88
C ASP A 238 -0.18 21.12 -8.52
N ALA A 239 -0.07 21.88 -7.43
CA ALA A 239 -0.07 21.36 -6.06
C ALA A 239 -1.36 20.57 -5.74
N GLN A 240 -2.52 21.06 -6.17
CA GLN A 240 -3.80 20.36 -6.00
C GLN A 240 -3.85 19.07 -6.82
N SER A 241 -3.29 19.06 -8.04
CA SER A 241 -3.20 17.85 -8.85
C SER A 241 -2.27 16.80 -8.22
N ARG A 242 -1.12 17.23 -7.69
CA ARG A 242 -0.19 16.38 -6.94
C ARG A 242 -0.85 15.79 -5.70
N LEU A 243 -1.55 16.63 -4.92
CA LEU A 243 -2.31 16.18 -3.76
C LEU A 243 -3.39 15.15 -4.15
N GLY A 244 -4.10 15.35 -5.26
CA GLY A 244 -5.08 14.39 -5.75
C GLY A 244 -4.47 13.03 -6.08
N ARG A 245 -3.25 12.99 -6.65
CA ARG A 245 -2.50 11.75 -6.86
C ARG A 245 -2.08 11.12 -5.53
N ALA A 246 -1.50 11.90 -4.62
CA ALA A 246 -1.09 11.47 -3.29
C ALA A 246 -2.26 10.88 -2.48
N GLN A 247 -3.46 11.45 -2.59
CA GLN A 247 -4.68 10.91 -1.98
C GLN A 247 -5.10 9.55 -2.57
N GLY A 248 -4.99 9.39 -3.88
CA GLY A 248 -5.23 8.10 -4.54
C GLY A 248 -4.24 7.03 -4.07
N GLU A 249 -2.96 7.39 -3.95
CA GLU A 249 -1.92 6.51 -3.44
C GLU A 249 -2.12 6.17 -1.95
N ALA A 250 -2.54 7.15 -1.13
CA ALA A 250 -2.87 6.96 0.27
C ALA A 250 -4.06 6.02 0.48
N ALA A 251 -5.04 6.02 -0.43
CA ALA A 251 -6.12 5.02 -0.42
C ALA A 251 -5.57 3.61 -0.71
N GLY A 252 -4.58 3.50 -1.60
CA GLY A 252 -3.82 2.25 -1.80
C GLY A 252 -3.10 1.79 -0.53
N LEU A 253 -2.50 2.72 0.23
CA LEU A 253 -1.87 2.38 1.52
C LEU A 253 -2.87 1.85 2.54
N LEU A 254 -4.14 2.28 2.52
CA LEU A 254 -5.16 1.74 3.41
C LEU A 254 -5.40 0.24 3.17
N ILE A 255 -5.41 -0.20 1.91
CA ILE A 255 -5.52 -1.62 1.56
C ILE A 255 -4.32 -2.39 2.10
N SER A 256 -3.12 -1.84 1.95
CA SER A 256 -1.89 -2.44 2.49
C SER A 256 -1.91 -2.53 4.02
N ILE A 257 -2.38 -1.50 4.72
CA ILE A 257 -2.57 -1.50 6.17
C ILE A 257 -3.55 -2.61 6.58
N THR A 258 -4.68 -2.75 5.90
CA THR A 258 -5.65 -3.83 6.19
C THR A 258 -5.02 -5.21 6.00
N ARG A 259 -4.30 -5.43 4.89
CA ARG A 259 -3.60 -6.72 4.66
C ARG A 259 -2.55 -7.01 5.73
N LEU A 260 -1.83 -5.99 6.21
CA LEU A 260 -0.88 -6.14 7.31
C LEU A 260 -1.59 -6.48 8.63
N ARG A 261 -2.78 -5.93 8.90
CA ARG A 261 -3.59 -6.32 10.07
C ARG A 261 -4.11 -7.75 9.98
N ASP A 262 -4.54 -8.18 8.81
CA ASP A 262 -4.98 -9.56 8.58
C ASP A 262 -3.81 -10.55 8.78
N LEU A 263 -2.61 -10.18 8.28
CA LEU A 263 -1.36 -10.90 8.52
C LEU A 263 -1.02 -10.94 10.01
N HIS A 264 -1.11 -9.81 10.71
CA HIS A 264 -0.87 -9.74 12.16
C HIS A 264 -1.77 -10.73 12.91
N GLN A 265 -3.07 -10.69 12.67
CA GLN A 265 -4.03 -11.60 13.30
C GLN A 265 -3.73 -13.07 12.96
N THR A 266 -3.36 -13.37 11.71
CA THR A 266 -2.98 -14.72 11.28
C THR A 266 -1.76 -15.24 12.05
N VAL A 267 -0.76 -14.38 12.27
CA VAL A 267 0.46 -14.70 13.02
C VAL A 267 0.17 -14.87 14.51
N GLU A 268 -0.72 -14.06 15.10
CA GLU A 268 -1.15 -14.24 16.49
C GLU A 268 -1.83 -15.60 16.70
N ILE A 269 -2.71 -16.00 15.79
CA ILE A 269 -3.38 -17.31 15.84
C ILE A 269 -2.34 -18.42 15.69
N ALA A 270 -1.40 -18.30 14.74
CA ALA A 270 -0.32 -19.28 14.58
C ALA A 270 0.55 -19.37 15.85
N ALA A 271 0.90 -18.24 16.46
CA ALA A 271 1.66 -18.20 17.71
C ALA A 271 0.89 -18.81 18.89
N HIS A 272 -0.43 -18.59 18.96
CA HIS A 272 -1.28 -19.22 19.95
C HIS A 272 -1.25 -20.74 19.82
N ASN A 273 -1.50 -21.26 18.62
CA ASN A 273 -1.51 -22.70 18.35
C ASN A 273 -0.12 -23.33 18.54
N LEU A 274 0.96 -22.61 18.19
CA LEU A 274 2.33 -23.07 18.45
C LEU A 274 2.61 -23.24 19.94
N ARG A 275 2.08 -22.35 20.80
CA ARG A 275 2.20 -22.49 22.27
C ARG A 275 1.37 -23.65 22.80
N GLU A 276 0.18 -23.88 22.26
CA GLU A 276 -0.70 -24.98 22.65
C GLU A 276 -0.05 -26.34 22.40
N TYR A 277 0.63 -26.50 21.26
CA TYR A 277 1.29 -27.76 20.87
C TYR A 277 2.79 -27.80 21.16
N GLN A 278 3.34 -26.78 21.83
CA GLN A 278 4.73 -26.78 22.24
C GLN A 278 4.92 -27.79 23.38
N PRO A 279 5.85 -28.75 23.25
CA PRO A 279 6.13 -29.65 24.34
C PRO A 279 6.96 -28.98 25.44
N THR A 280 6.80 -29.45 26.67
CA THR A 280 7.55 -28.96 27.82
C THR A 280 9.02 -29.37 27.70
N ASP A 281 9.92 -28.39 27.67
CA ASP A 281 11.37 -28.66 27.72
C ASP A 281 11.76 -29.21 29.11
N VAL A 282 12.52 -30.30 29.12
CA VAL A 282 13.15 -30.85 30.32
C VAL A 282 14.51 -30.17 30.51
N ASP A 283 14.76 -29.62 31.71
CA ASP A 283 15.88 -28.70 32.07
C ASP A 283 17.27 -29.37 32.07
N THR A 284 17.60 -30.04 30.97
CA THR A 284 18.81 -30.83 30.71
C THR A 284 19.31 -30.65 29.27
N ALA A 285 18.82 -29.61 28.57
CA ALA A 285 19.07 -29.41 27.15
C ALA A 285 20.57 -29.18 26.84
N LEU A 286 21.04 -29.84 25.77
CA LEU A 286 22.41 -29.71 25.25
C LEU A 286 22.64 -28.41 24.47
N SER A 287 21.57 -27.71 24.10
CA SER A 287 21.58 -26.42 23.39
C SER A 287 20.94 -25.35 24.26
N ASN A 288 21.47 -24.12 24.19
CA ASN A 288 20.89 -22.94 24.85
C ASN A 288 19.56 -22.49 24.22
N THR A 289 19.11 -23.11 23.14
CA THR A 289 17.89 -22.72 22.43
C THR A 289 17.14 -23.96 21.95
N SER A 290 15.90 -24.09 22.41
CA SER A 290 14.97 -25.15 22.00
C SER A 290 14.46 -24.89 20.56
N PRO A 291 14.29 -25.95 19.73
CA PRO A 291 13.66 -25.84 18.41
C PRO A 291 12.29 -25.13 18.44
N PHE A 292 11.56 -25.27 19.55
CA PHE A 292 10.22 -24.74 19.71
C PHE A 292 10.21 -23.24 20.03
N ALA A 293 11.12 -22.81 20.90
CA ALA A 293 11.30 -21.40 21.27
C ALA A 293 11.66 -20.53 20.05
N ARG A 294 12.34 -21.11 19.07
CA ARG A 294 12.70 -20.43 17.82
C ARG A 294 11.47 -20.01 17.01
N GLU A 295 10.48 -20.88 16.84
CA GLU A 295 9.28 -20.56 16.06
C GLU A 295 8.46 -19.47 16.74
N LEU A 296 8.36 -19.50 18.07
CA LEU A 296 7.72 -18.43 18.82
C LEU A 296 8.49 -17.11 18.71
N GLY A 297 9.82 -17.15 18.73
CA GLY A 297 10.64 -15.97 18.46
C GLY A 297 10.46 -15.42 17.05
N LEU A 298 10.26 -16.29 16.06
CA LEU A 298 9.95 -15.88 14.69
C LEU A 298 8.58 -15.21 14.58
N ALA A 299 7.57 -15.74 15.28
CA ALA A 299 6.25 -15.13 15.35
C ALA A 299 6.32 -13.74 16.02
N ASP A 300 7.00 -13.65 17.16
CA ASP A 300 7.21 -12.39 17.88
C ASP A 300 7.91 -11.34 17.01
N TRP A 301 8.98 -11.74 16.31
CA TRP A 301 9.66 -10.87 15.36
C TRP A 301 8.73 -10.37 14.26
N LEU A 302 7.90 -11.25 13.67
CA LEU A 302 7.01 -10.88 12.58
C LEU A 302 5.90 -9.93 13.06
N LEU A 303 5.31 -10.18 14.24
CA LEU A 303 4.30 -9.28 14.83
C LEU A 303 4.86 -7.87 15.03
N HIS A 304 5.99 -7.75 15.74
CA HIS A 304 6.65 -6.46 15.93
C HIS A 304 7.02 -5.79 14.61
N ARG A 305 7.43 -6.58 13.61
CA ARG A 305 7.78 -6.03 12.31
C ARG A 305 6.55 -5.49 11.59
N VAL A 306 5.45 -6.23 11.58
CA VAL A 306 4.18 -5.80 10.97
C VAL A 306 3.64 -4.54 11.64
N ASP A 307 3.68 -4.46 12.97
CA ASP A 307 3.25 -3.28 13.72
C ASP A 307 4.03 -2.02 13.33
N HIS A 308 5.36 -2.13 13.20
CA HIS A 308 6.17 -1.01 12.74
C HIS A 308 5.75 -0.53 11.35
N GLU A 309 5.50 -1.45 10.42
CA GLU A 309 5.13 -1.09 9.04
C GLU A 309 3.73 -0.48 8.99
N ILE A 310 2.78 -0.97 9.79
CA ILE A 310 1.47 -0.33 9.97
C ILE A 310 1.65 1.11 10.46
N ALA A 311 2.46 1.32 11.50
CA ALA A 311 2.71 2.65 12.07
C ALA A 311 3.33 3.62 11.05
N TYR A 312 4.29 3.16 10.24
CA TYR A 312 4.89 3.98 9.16
C TYR A 312 3.85 4.40 8.12
N LEU A 313 3.03 3.45 7.64
CA LEU A 313 2.00 3.74 6.65
C LEU A 313 0.90 4.66 7.19
N GLU A 314 0.52 4.50 8.46
CA GLU A 314 -0.43 5.39 9.12
C GLU A 314 0.12 6.81 9.24
N SER A 315 1.38 6.96 9.64
CA SER A 315 2.06 8.27 9.68
C SER A 315 2.14 8.93 8.30
N CYS A 316 2.43 8.16 7.25
CA CYS A 316 2.40 8.65 5.87
C CYS A 316 0.98 9.15 5.50
N ARG A 317 -0.06 8.38 5.80
CA ARG A 317 -1.46 8.78 5.56
C ARG A 317 -1.86 10.04 6.32
N GLU A 318 -1.43 10.17 7.58
CA GLU A 318 -1.68 11.38 8.37
C GLU A 318 -1.02 12.62 7.76
N ARG A 319 0.21 12.49 7.24
CA ARG A 319 0.89 13.57 6.51
C ARG A 319 0.16 13.97 5.24
N VAL A 320 -0.40 13.02 4.48
CA VAL A 320 -1.26 13.33 3.32
C VAL A 320 -2.50 14.12 3.75
N ALA A 321 -3.18 13.69 4.83
CA ALA A 321 -4.36 14.38 5.35
C ALA A 321 -4.03 15.80 5.83
N GLU A 322 -2.85 16.01 6.42
CA GLU A 322 -2.42 17.33 6.85
C GLU A 322 -2.06 18.23 5.66
N ALA A 323 -1.37 17.70 4.65
CA ALA A 323 -1.09 18.43 3.43
C ALA A 323 -2.37 18.85 2.68
N GLN A 324 -3.42 18.02 2.73
CA GLN A 324 -4.73 18.39 2.22
C GLN A 324 -5.29 19.61 2.94
N LYS A 325 -5.33 19.60 4.27
CA LYS A 325 -5.84 20.73 5.05
C LYS A 325 -5.08 22.03 4.75
N LEU A 326 -3.76 21.95 4.63
CA LEU A 326 -2.93 23.11 4.27
C LEU A 326 -3.27 23.62 2.86
N THR A 327 -3.40 22.72 1.89
CA THR A 327 -3.75 23.08 0.51
C THR A 327 -5.14 23.72 0.43
N ASP A 328 -6.13 23.16 1.12
CA ASP A 328 -7.48 23.71 1.19
C ASP A 328 -7.49 25.11 1.84
N LEU A 329 -6.73 25.29 2.93
CA LEU A 329 -6.59 26.59 3.59
C LEU A 329 -5.97 27.63 2.66
N ARG A 330 -4.94 27.28 1.88
CA ARG A 330 -4.34 28.19 0.89
C ARG A 330 -5.30 28.54 -0.23
N LEU A 331 -6.04 27.57 -0.74
CA LEU A 331 -7.05 27.81 -1.77
C LEU A 331 -8.16 28.76 -1.26
N GLN A 332 -8.59 28.59 -0.01
CA GLN A 332 -9.53 29.49 0.65
C GLN A 332 -8.96 30.91 0.84
N GLN A 333 -7.71 31.05 1.25
CA GLN A 333 -7.06 32.36 1.37
C GLN A 333 -7.00 33.10 0.03
N ILE A 334 -6.68 32.37 -1.03
CA ILE A 334 -6.50 32.95 -2.37
C ILE A 334 -7.84 33.29 -2.99
N SER A 335 -8.84 32.42 -2.87
CA SER A 335 -10.21 32.74 -3.30
C SER A 335 -10.77 33.94 -2.52
N ALA A 336 -10.50 34.07 -1.21
CA ALA A 336 -10.89 35.22 -0.43
C ALA A 336 -10.16 36.50 -0.87
N ALA A 337 -8.87 36.43 -1.18
CA ALA A 337 -8.11 37.56 -1.71
C ALA A 337 -8.64 38.03 -3.08
N HIS A 338 -8.95 37.09 -3.97
CA HIS A 338 -9.60 37.38 -5.26
C HIS A 338 -11.02 37.95 -5.08
N GLY A 339 -11.78 37.45 -4.10
CA GLY A 339 -13.08 37.98 -3.74
C GLY A 339 -13.00 39.43 -3.25
N ARG A 340 -12.00 39.77 -2.43
CA ARG A 340 -11.76 41.15 -1.96
C ARG A 340 -11.40 42.08 -3.10
N THR A 341 -10.50 41.68 -4.00
CA THR A 341 -10.12 42.52 -5.15
C THR A 341 -11.28 42.70 -6.11
N ALA A 342 -12.06 41.65 -6.39
CA ALA A 342 -13.29 41.74 -7.18
C ALA A 342 -14.32 42.68 -6.54
N ASN A 343 -14.53 42.58 -5.23
CA ASN A 343 -15.44 43.47 -4.50
C ASN A 343 -14.95 44.93 -4.51
N LEU A 344 -13.66 45.18 -4.27
CA LEU A 344 -13.08 46.52 -4.36
C LEU A 344 -13.25 47.12 -5.75
N LEU A 345 -13.04 46.33 -6.81
CA LEU A 345 -13.26 46.78 -8.20
C LEU A 345 -14.73 47.09 -8.46
N ALA A 346 -15.66 46.29 -7.94
CA ALA A 346 -17.09 46.54 -8.04
C ALA A 346 -17.51 47.82 -7.28
N VAL A 347 -16.97 48.04 -6.08
CA VAL A 347 -17.20 49.27 -5.29
C VAL A 347 -16.62 50.49 -6.01
N LEU A 348 -15.43 50.38 -6.59
CA LEU A 348 -14.79 51.47 -7.33
C LEU A 348 -15.57 51.79 -8.61
N GLN A 349 -16.05 50.77 -9.32
CA GLN A 349 -16.91 50.95 -10.49
C GLN A 349 -18.24 51.62 -10.13
N THR A 350 -18.94 51.14 -9.10
CA THR A 350 -20.24 51.69 -8.69
C THR A 350 -20.13 53.10 -8.11
N SER A 351 -19.09 53.39 -7.32
CA SER A 351 -18.82 54.74 -6.81
C SER A 351 -18.45 55.72 -7.93
N LEU A 352 -17.63 55.32 -8.91
CA LEU A 352 -17.30 56.14 -10.07
C LEU A 352 -18.55 56.44 -10.91
N LEU A 353 -19.37 55.43 -11.17
CA LEU A 353 -20.65 55.60 -11.88
C LEU A 353 -21.59 56.53 -11.11
N GLY A 354 -21.72 56.33 -9.80
CA GLY A 354 -22.53 57.19 -8.93
C GLY A 354 -22.04 58.64 -8.90
N ALA A 355 -20.72 58.86 -8.82
CA ALA A 355 -20.11 60.18 -8.86
C ALA A 355 -20.35 60.90 -10.19
N LEU A 356 -20.20 60.18 -11.31
CA LEU A 356 -20.47 60.72 -12.65
C LEU A 356 -21.95 61.11 -12.79
N LEU A 357 -22.88 60.21 -12.41
CA LEU A 357 -24.33 60.50 -12.43
C LEU A 357 -24.71 61.66 -11.50
N GLY A 358 -24.10 61.73 -10.32
CA GLY A 358 -24.29 62.84 -9.37
C GLY A 358 -23.84 64.18 -9.95
N ALA A 359 -22.68 64.23 -10.60
CA ALA A 359 -22.18 65.43 -11.26
C ALA A 359 -23.12 65.91 -12.38
N PHE A 360 -23.68 64.99 -13.18
CA PHE A 360 -24.70 65.33 -14.18
C PHE A 360 -26.00 65.84 -13.55
N SER A 361 -26.45 65.19 -12.48
CA SER A 361 -27.67 65.59 -11.78
C SER A 361 -27.54 67.01 -11.24
N VAL A 362 -26.45 67.32 -10.52
CA VAL A 362 -26.16 68.66 -9.98
C VAL A 362 -26.11 69.72 -11.08
N SER A 363 -25.50 69.42 -12.23
CA SER A 363 -25.50 70.32 -13.38
C SER A 363 -26.92 70.63 -13.89
N ASN A 364 -27.86 69.70 -13.75
CA ASN A 364 -29.24 69.86 -14.17
C ASN A 364 -30.08 70.59 -13.11
N THR A 365 -29.83 70.34 -11.81
CA THR A 365 -30.59 70.95 -10.70
C THR A 365 -30.20 72.39 -10.42
N LEU A 366 -28.93 72.78 -10.61
CA LEU A 366 -28.46 74.14 -10.36
C LEU A 366 -29.01 75.18 -11.34
N GLY A 367 -29.88 74.79 -12.29
CA GLY A 367 -30.62 75.72 -13.13
C GLY A 367 -29.76 76.56 -14.06
N GLY A 368 -28.45 76.28 -14.13
CA GLY A 368 -27.57 76.84 -15.12
C GLY A 368 -28.04 76.38 -16.48
N LYS A 369 -28.74 77.26 -17.21
CA LYS A 369 -28.99 77.10 -18.65
C LYS A 369 -27.63 77.22 -19.35
N PHE A 370 -26.79 76.20 -19.22
CA PHE A 370 -25.71 76.01 -20.14
C PHE A 370 -26.37 75.68 -21.47
N ASP A 371 -26.41 76.67 -22.36
CA ASP A 371 -26.86 76.50 -23.74
C ASP A 371 -25.78 75.74 -24.51
N VAL A 372 -25.55 74.50 -24.08
CA VAL A 372 -24.58 73.61 -24.69
C VAL A 372 -25.25 72.98 -25.90
N PRO A 373 -24.62 73.05 -27.10
CA PRO A 373 -25.10 72.34 -28.28
C PRO A 373 -25.35 70.86 -27.98
N THR A 374 -26.45 70.31 -28.49
CA THR A 374 -26.89 68.93 -28.28
C THR A 374 -25.80 67.90 -28.63
N SER A 375 -24.94 68.24 -29.60
CA SER A 375 -23.77 67.45 -30.02
C SER A 375 -22.73 67.28 -28.92
N VAL A 376 -22.40 68.34 -28.17
CA VAL A 376 -21.45 68.27 -27.05
C VAL A 376 -22.04 67.44 -25.92
N ARG A 377 -23.34 67.60 -25.63
CA ARG A 377 -24.03 66.81 -24.61
C ARG A 377 -23.99 65.32 -24.92
N ALA A 378 -24.24 64.95 -26.18
CA ALA A 378 -24.16 63.56 -26.63
C ALA A 378 -22.73 63.00 -26.53
N ALA A 379 -21.72 63.77 -26.94
CA ALA A 379 -20.31 63.37 -26.84
C ALA A 379 -19.87 63.17 -25.38
N VAL A 380 -20.28 64.05 -24.47
CA VAL A 380 -19.99 63.96 -23.04
C VAL A 380 -20.67 62.74 -22.41
N MET A 381 -21.94 62.45 -22.74
CA MET A 381 -22.65 61.25 -22.27
C MET A 381 -22.01 59.96 -22.80
N ALA A 382 -21.61 59.94 -24.07
CA ALA A 382 -20.91 58.82 -24.67
C ALA A 382 -19.52 58.59 -24.04
N LEU A 383 -18.84 59.67 -23.60
CA LEU A 383 -17.53 59.57 -22.97
C LEU A 383 -17.66 58.89 -21.61
N VAL A 384 -18.65 59.31 -20.85
CA VAL A 384 -18.99 58.75 -19.53
C VAL A 384 -19.39 57.28 -19.66
N ALA A 385 -20.23 56.94 -20.64
CA ALA A 385 -20.58 55.55 -20.93
C ALA A 385 -19.37 54.70 -21.34
N SER A 386 -18.44 55.27 -22.12
CA SER A 386 -17.23 54.57 -22.55
C SER A 386 -16.23 54.36 -21.40
N ILE A 387 -16.09 55.35 -20.51
CA ILE A 387 -15.28 55.22 -19.28
C ILE A 387 -15.91 54.17 -18.34
N ALA A 388 -17.22 54.17 -18.21
CA ALA A 388 -17.96 53.17 -17.45
C ALA A 388 -17.76 51.75 -17.99
N LEU A 389 -17.66 51.59 -19.32
CA LEU A 389 -17.35 50.31 -19.97
C LEU A 389 -15.88 49.92 -19.79
N LEU A 390 -14.96 50.90 -19.78
CA LEU A 390 -13.53 50.67 -19.65
C LEU A 390 -13.16 50.04 -18.29
N LEU A 391 -13.76 50.49 -17.18
CA LEU A 391 -13.41 49.97 -15.85
C LEU A 391 -13.60 48.44 -15.69
N PRO A 392 -14.77 47.86 -16.03
CA PRO A 392 -14.96 46.41 -16.01
C PRO A 392 -13.96 45.67 -16.88
N THR A 393 -13.62 46.20 -18.07
CA THR A 393 -12.65 45.54 -18.96
C THR A 393 -11.23 45.62 -18.44
N LEU A 394 -10.85 46.70 -17.75
CA LEU A 394 -9.59 46.81 -17.02
C LEU A 394 -9.54 45.82 -15.85
N ALA A 395 -10.63 45.68 -15.10
CA ALA A 395 -10.78 44.66 -14.06
C ALA A 395 -10.65 43.25 -14.64
N LEU A 396 -11.28 42.99 -15.79
CA LEU A 396 -11.21 41.70 -16.49
C LEU A 396 -9.79 41.42 -16.98
N ARG A 397 -9.06 42.43 -17.47
CA ARG A 397 -7.66 42.33 -17.88
C ARG A 397 -6.72 42.06 -16.70
N TRP A 398 -7.08 42.58 -15.53
CA TRP A 398 -6.36 42.30 -14.28
C TRP A 398 -6.61 40.88 -13.79
N ALA A 399 -7.86 40.42 -13.87
CA ALA A 399 -8.23 39.08 -13.45
C ALA A 399 -7.79 38.01 -14.47
N HIS A 400 -7.85 38.31 -15.76
CA HIS A 400 -7.64 37.37 -16.86
C HIS A 400 -6.74 38.02 -17.91
N ARG A 401 -5.74 37.29 -18.43
CA ARG A 401 -4.76 37.84 -19.41
C ARG A 401 -5.35 38.17 -20.80
N TYR A 402 -6.67 38.28 -20.95
CA TYR A 402 -7.31 38.63 -22.22
C TYR A 402 -7.17 40.13 -22.51
N ALA A 403 -6.38 40.47 -23.53
CA ALA A 403 -6.13 41.86 -23.93
C ALA A 403 -7.20 42.45 -24.88
N TRP A 404 -7.98 41.60 -25.56
CA TRP A 404 -8.92 42.06 -26.60
C TRP A 404 -10.10 42.91 -26.06
N PRO A 405 -10.72 42.64 -24.89
CA PRO A 405 -11.83 43.45 -24.38
C PRO A 405 -11.35 44.85 -23.99
N GLU A 406 -10.13 44.94 -23.44
CA GLU A 406 -9.49 46.20 -23.11
C GLU A 406 -9.23 47.02 -24.37
N LEU A 407 -8.70 46.42 -25.44
CA LEU A 407 -8.44 47.14 -26.69
C LEU A 407 -9.72 47.74 -27.28
N LEU A 408 -10.84 47.00 -27.22
CA LEU A 408 -12.15 47.51 -27.64
C LEU A 408 -12.64 48.67 -26.77
N ALA A 409 -12.53 48.56 -25.46
CA ALA A 409 -12.96 49.62 -24.55
C ALA A 409 -12.07 50.87 -24.66
N VAL A 410 -10.76 50.70 -24.81
CA VAL A 410 -9.82 51.81 -25.05
C VAL A 410 -10.09 52.47 -26.41
N ALA A 411 -10.38 51.68 -27.45
CA ALA A 411 -10.79 52.20 -28.75
C ALA A 411 -12.10 53.01 -28.65
N ALA A 412 -13.08 52.53 -27.90
CA ALA A 412 -14.34 53.25 -27.66
C ALA A 412 -14.09 54.59 -26.96
N VAL A 413 -13.32 54.61 -25.88
CA VAL A 413 -12.93 55.85 -25.19
C VAL A 413 -12.19 56.79 -26.13
N GLY A 414 -11.22 56.29 -26.90
CA GLY A 414 -10.48 57.08 -27.88
C GLY A 414 -11.38 57.69 -28.95
N GLY A 415 -12.32 56.89 -29.45
CA GLY A 415 -13.29 57.34 -30.43
C GLY A 415 -14.18 58.45 -29.89
N VAL A 416 -14.64 58.34 -28.65
CA VAL A 416 -15.46 59.39 -28.06
C VAL A 416 -14.65 60.63 -27.69
N VAL A 417 -13.40 60.50 -27.25
CA VAL A 417 -12.50 61.67 -27.02
C VAL A 417 -12.26 62.40 -28.34
N GLY A 418 -12.00 61.67 -29.43
CA GLY A 418 -11.84 62.25 -30.76
C GLY A 418 -13.09 62.98 -31.23
N TRP A 419 -14.27 62.38 -31.03
CA TRP A 419 -15.55 63.04 -31.29
C TRP A 419 -15.72 64.32 -30.45
N LEU A 420 -15.46 64.25 -29.15
CA LEU A 420 -15.59 65.40 -28.25
C LEU A 420 -14.67 66.55 -28.68
N CYS A 421 -13.41 66.26 -29.03
CA CYS A 421 -12.48 67.26 -29.54
C CYS A 421 -12.98 67.94 -30.82
N ALA A 422 -13.57 67.19 -31.76
CA ALA A 422 -14.13 67.77 -32.99
C ALA A 422 -15.28 68.74 -32.70
N VAL A 423 -16.18 68.37 -31.78
CA VAL A 423 -17.34 69.21 -31.42
C VAL A 423 -16.93 70.43 -30.59
N VAL A 424 -15.89 70.31 -29.74
CA VAL A 424 -15.33 71.45 -28.99
C VAL A 424 -14.59 72.40 -29.91
N ALA A 425 -13.86 71.91 -30.91
CA ALA A 425 -13.17 72.73 -31.90
C ALA A 425 -14.15 73.48 -32.83
N SER A 426 -15.27 72.83 -33.18
CA SER A 426 -16.34 73.47 -33.95
C SER A 426 -17.69 72.88 -33.57
N SER A 427 -18.58 73.71 -33.01
CA SER A 427 -19.95 73.31 -32.67
C SER A 427 -20.79 72.96 -33.91
N GLN A 428 -20.35 73.37 -35.10
CA GLN A 428 -20.91 73.04 -36.41
C GLN A 428 -20.01 72.11 -37.23
N ALA A 429 -19.16 71.30 -36.57
CA ALA A 429 -18.33 70.33 -37.26
C ALA A 429 -19.20 69.43 -38.16
N PRO A 430 -18.91 69.32 -39.46
CA PRO A 430 -19.66 68.43 -40.34
C PRO A 430 -19.43 66.96 -39.95
N VAL A 431 -20.42 66.10 -40.21
CA VAL A 431 -20.45 64.69 -39.76
C VAL A 431 -19.16 63.94 -40.13
N TRP A 432 -18.60 64.19 -41.32
CA TRP A 432 -17.37 63.54 -41.75
C TRP A 432 -16.17 63.88 -40.86
N MET A 433 -16.08 65.12 -40.35
CA MET A 433 -15.00 65.54 -39.45
C MET A 433 -15.12 64.83 -38.10
N ILE A 434 -16.34 64.69 -37.58
CA ILE A 434 -16.62 63.92 -36.36
C ILE A 434 -16.21 62.45 -36.52
N VAL A 435 -16.58 61.81 -37.63
CA VAL A 435 -16.26 60.39 -37.90
C VAL A 435 -14.74 60.19 -38.03
N ILE A 436 -14.04 61.08 -38.74
CA ILE A 436 -12.58 61.00 -38.90
C ILE A 436 -11.88 61.20 -37.54
N SER A 437 -12.28 62.21 -36.75
CA SER A 437 -11.70 62.44 -35.43
C SER A 437 -11.96 61.26 -34.49
N ALA A 438 -13.15 60.65 -34.53
CA ALA A 438 -13.45 59.44 -33.76
C ALA A 438 -12.60 58.24 -34.21
N ALA A 439 -12.47 57.98 -35.51
CA ALA A 439 -11.64 56.90 -36.02
C ALA A 439 -10.16 57.08 -35.65
N LEU A 440 -9.63 58.31 -35.76
CA LEU A 440 -8.27 58.66 -35.32
C LEU A 440 -8.07 58.48 -33.82
N GLY A 441 -9.02 58.93 -33.00
CA GLY A 441 -8.97 58.75 -31.55
C GLY A 441 -8.99 57.28 -31.15
N ALA A 442 -9.86 56.48 -31.76
CA ALA A 442 -9.97 55.05 -31.50
C ALA A 442 -8.69 54.28 -31.87
N THR A 443 -8.15 54.52 -33.07
CA THR A 443 -6.93 53.85 -33.56
C THR A 443 -5.68 54.29 -32.79
N SER A 444 -5.57 55.57 -32.43
CA SER A 444 -4.42 56.07 -31.67
C SER A 444 -4.35 55.49 -30.25
N LEU A 445 -5.46 55.53 -29.48
CA LEU A 445 -5.46 54.96 -28.14
C LEU A 445 -5.34 53.44 -28.15
N ALA A 446 -6.03 52.74 -29.07
CA ALA A 446 -5.87 51.29 -29.22
C ALA A 446 -4.44 50.90 -29.61
N GLY A 447 -3.80 51.68 -30.49
CA GLY A 447 -2.39 51.48 -30.88
C GLY A 447 -1.43 51.68 -29.71
N ILE A 448 -1.63 52.73 -28.90
CA ILE A 448 -0.83 52.97 -27.68
C ILE A 448 -1.01 51.84 -26.68
N ALA A 449 -2.25 51.39 -26.45
CA ALA A 449 -2.53 50.26 -25.56
C ALA A 449 -1.90 48.96 -26.09
N HIS A 450 -1.99 48.69 -27.39
CA HIS A 450 -1.38 47.52 -28.00
C HIS A 450 0.16 47.53 -27.86
N LEU A 451 0.81 48.67 -28.11
CA LEU A 451 2.26 48.82 -27.93
C LEU A 451 2.69 48.64 -26.46
N LYS A 452 1.90 49.14 -25.52
CA LYS A 452 2.15 48.96 -24.08
C LYS A 452 1.95 47.50 -23.66
N ASN A 453 0.99 46.81 -24.27
CA ASN A 453 0.67 45.41 -24.00
C ASN A 453 1.68 44.44 -24.64
N GLY A 454 2.27 44.81 -25.78
CA GLY A 454 3.22 44.00 -26.54
C GLY A 454 4.66 44.03 -26.02
N ARG A 455 5.00 44.85 -25.00
CA ARG A 455 6.32 44.79 -24.37
C ARG A 455 6.36 43.58 -23.44
N PRO A 456 7.11 42.50 -23.78
CA PRO A 456 7.30 41.40 -22.84
C PRO A 456 7.92 41.97 -21.57
N ARG A 457 7.25 41.77 -20.44
CA ARG A 457 7.85 42.02 -19.12
C ARG A 457 9.11 41.16 -19.09
N ARG A 458 10.29 41.79 -19.16
CA ARG A 458 11.57 41.10 -18.89
C ARG A 458 11.39 40.40 -17.56
N ALA A 459 11.45 39.07 -17.57
CA ALA A 459 11.51 38.27 -16.36
C ALA A 459 12.67 38.84 -15.52
N ARG A 460 12.34 39.25 -14.29
CA ARG A 460 13.30 39.68 -13.29
C ARG A 460 13.39 38.58 -12.27
#